data_AF-A0A1V5IDI6-F1
#
_entry.id   AF-A0A1V5IDI6-F1
#
_cell.length_a   1.000
_cell.length_b   1.000
_cell.length_c   1.000
_cell.angle_alpha   90.00
_cell.angle_beta   90.00
_cell.angle_gamma   90.00
#
_symmetry.space_group_name_H-M   'P 1'
#
loop_
_entity.id
_entity.type
_entity.pdbx_description
1 polymer ?
#
loop_
_entity_poly.entity_id
_entity_poly.type
_entity_poly.pdbx_seq_one_letter_code
_entity_poly.pdbx_strand_id
1 'polypeptide(L)'
;MKKYLYSDETLFRNRDLFEIDHIPEEFNYRESQLKDIAFALQPGLHGSRPLNMALRGLPGTGKTTAVRRIFSEVEETTRLLVPVYVNCQTEHTKFAVFAKIYGKLHGHQPPPTGTPVRKLIYDVGKTLSEKGIVLSVCLDDANYLLVNKALNEILYTILRLYEEFPNARTGVLLPMSSMDVHLPQELDPCVLSVLQLKEVYFAPYTEEEISEILKDRIRKGLYPNVVPESMFNLIIEQTMRCGDLRVGLDLVKQSALTAERAGRTAILEEDVLEAYEISKYVHLSSSVRALTTDEKTLLYQIADMASDNDTYLTSGAVYESATAKMKISYTGFYEKLRKFDQMRLVELSHLNQRGRTREIALRYDPEKVKEVCG
;
A
#
# COMPACT_ATOMS: atom_id res chain seq x y z
N MET A 1 -43.35 3.09 11.52
CA MET A 1 -42.28 3.34 10.53
C MET A 1 -41.19 2.32 10.80
N LYS A 2 -40.98 1.31 9.95
CA LYS A 2 -39.84 0.38 10.08
C LYS A 2 -38.57 1.21 9.92
N LYS A 3 -37.77 1.33 10.98
CA LYS A 3 -36.45 1.95 10.90
C LYS A 3 -35.52 0.94 10.22
N TYR A 4 -35.38 1.05 8.90
CA TYR A 4 -34.50 0.16 8.10
C TYR A 4 -33.01 0.31 8.44
N LEU A 5 -32.63 1.36 9.19
CA LEU A 5 -31.24 1.68 9.52
C LEU A 5 -30.75 1.12 10.86
N TYR A 6 -31.65 0.56 11.68
CA TYR A 6 -31.30 -0.01 12.98
C TYR A 6 -31.77 -1.46 13.00
N SER A 7 -30.84 -2.42 12.82
CA SER A 7 -31.07 -3.78 13.32
C SER A 7 -30.75 -3.76 14.81
N ASP A 8 -31.69 -4.20 15.64
CA ASP A 8 -31.49 -4.27 17.10
C ASP A 8 -30.56 -5.45 17.50
N GLU A 9 -30.11 -6.23 16.51
CA GLU A 9 -29.22 -7.37 16.68
C GLU A 9 -28.04 -7.21 15.71
N THR A 10 -26.85 -6.97 16.25
CA THR A 10 -25.60 -6.98 15.49
C THR A 10 -24.64 -7.99 16.07
N LEU A 11 -23.89 -8.66 15.21
CA LEU A 11 -22.85 -9.61 15.62
C LEU A 11 -21.55 -8.89 16.02
N PHE A 12 -21.46 -7.58 15.73
CA PHE A 12 -20.29 -6.77 15.97
C PHE A 12 -20.38 -5.97 17.27
N ARG A 13 -19.31 -6.01 18.05
CA ARG A 13 -19.03 -5.04 19.11
C ARG A 13 -18.38 -3.78 18.54
N ASN A 14 -17.43 -3.98 17.63
CA ASN A 14 -16.74 -2.91 16.94
C ASN A 14 -16.34 -3.38 15.54
N ARG A 15 -17.01 -2.83 14.52
CA ARG A 15 -16.78 -3.16 13.10
C ARG A 15 -15.43 -2.66 12.60
N ASP A 16 -14.99 -1.51 13.12
CA ASP A 16 -13.79 -0.82 12.64
C ASP A 16 -12.52 -1.65 12.88
N LEU A 17 -12.54 -2.61 13.83
CA LEU A 17 -11.40 -3.49 14.09
C LEU A 17 -11.05 -4.43 12.92
N PHE A 18 -11.99 -4.65 11.99
CA PHE A 18 -11.79 -5.45 10.79
C PHE A 18 -11.56 -4.61 9.54
N GLU A 19 -11.53 -3.28 9.66
CA GLU A 19 -11.17 -2.41 8.55
C GLU A 19 -9.65 -2.43 8.32
N ILE A 20 -9.25 -2.42 7.05
CA ILE A 20 -7.86 -2.62 6.62
C ILE A 20 -6.97 -1.44 7.06
N ASP A 21 -7.53 -0.25 7.15
CA ASP A 21 -6.84 0.98 7.55
C ASP A 21 -6.81 1.21 9.06
N HIS A 22 -7.51 0.37 9.83
CA HIS A 22 -7.53 0.45 11.28
C HIS A 22 -6.20 -0.07 11.88
N ILE A 23 -5.56 0.79 12.68
CA ILE A 23 -4.31 0.49 13.36
C ILE A 23 -4.63 -0.19 14.71
N PRO A 24 -4.17 -1.43 14.96
CA PRO A 24 -4.41 -2.09 16.24
C PRO A 24 -3.65 -1.40 17.38
N GLU A 25 -4.28 -1.36 18.55
CA GLU A 25 -3.61 -1.04 19.81
C GLU A 25 -2.45 -2.01 20.11
N GLU A 26 -2.64 -3.30 19.81
CA GLU A 26 -1.65 -4.37 19.96
C GLU A 26 -1.18 -4.85 18.57
N PHE A 27 0.04 -4.48 18.19
CA PHE A 27 0.63 -4.87 16.91
C PHE A 27 1.68 -5.96 17.17
N ASN A 28 1.16 -7.17 17.37
CA ASN A 28 1.95 -8.34 17.71
C ASN A 28 2.76 -8.84 16.50
N TYR A 29 3.82 -9.62 16.77
CA TYR A 29 4.61 -10.34 15.76
C TYR A 29 5.46 -9.46 14.84
N ARG A 30 5.64 -8.19 15.21
CA ARG A 30 6.45 -7.20 14.49
C ARG A 30 7.32 -6.36 15.42
N GLU A 31 7.58 -6.84 16.63
CA GLU A 31 8.34 -6.13 17.65
C GLU A 31 9.77 -5.86 17.21
N SER A 32 10.42 -6.80 16.49
CA SER A 32 11.76 -6.60 15.95
C SER A 32 11.76 -5.52 14.87
N GLN A 33 10.83 -5.58 13.91
CA GLN A 33 10.73 -4.56 12.86
C GLN A 33 10.37 -3.19 13.43
N LEU A 34 9.46 -3.11 14.41
CA LEU A 34 9.15 -1.86 15.11
C LEU A 34 10.40 -1.29 15.81
N LYS A 35 11.18 -2.12 16.49
CA LYS A 35 12.45 -1.70 17.12
C LYS A 35 13.45 -1.17 16.10
N ASP A 36 13.56 -1.81 14.94
CA ASP A 36 14.45 -1.35 13.87
C ASP A 36 14.01 0.02 13.33
N ILE A 37 12.70 0.20 13.07
CA ILE A 37 12.14 1.50 12.64
C ILE A 37 12.37 2.56 13.72
N ALA A 38 12.09 2.25 14.98
CA ALA A 38 12.30 3.17 16.10
C ALA A 38 13.79 3.57 16.23
N PHE A 39 14.71 2.61 16.10
CA PHE A 39 16.15 2.85 16.10
C PHE A 39 16.57 3.77 14.95
N ALA A 40 15.98 3.59 13.76
CA ALA A 40 16.24 4.47 12.62
C ALA A 40 15.76 5.92 12.86
N LEU A 41 14.66 6.11 13.59
CA LEU A 41 14.10 7.43 13.89
C LEU A 41 14.72 8.09 15.13
N GLN A 42 15.34 7.32 16.02
CA GLN A 42 15.90 7.80 17.29
C GLN A 42 16.83 9.02 17.16
N PRO A 43 17.73 9.12 16.15
CA PRO A 43 18.53 10.33 15.96
C PRO A 43 17.66 11.59 15.76
N GLY A 44 16.54 11.45 15.03
CA GLY A 44 15.58 12.52 14.78
C GLY A 44 14.90 13.06 16.03
N LEU A 45 14.64 12.19 17.01
CA LEU A 45 14.08 12.59 18.31
C LEU A 45 15.02 13.51 19.10
N HIS A 46 16.33 13.44 18.83
CA HIS A 46 17.37 14.27 19.43
C HIS A 46 17.82 15.40 18.49
N GLY A 47 17.00 15.68 17.47
CA GLY A 47 17.24 16.72 16.50
C GLY A 47 18.20 16.33 15.39
N SER A 48 18.87 15.18 15.40
CA SER A 48 19.81 14.76 14.34
C SER A 48 19.10 14.18 13.11
N ARG A 49 19.84 13.84 12.04
CA ARG A 49 19.24 13.20 10.85
C ARG A 49 18.83 11.75 11.18
N PRO A 50 17.57 11.35 10.94
CA PRO A 50 17.16 9.96 11.02
C PRO A 50 17.93 9.11 10.01
N LEU A 51 18.03 7.81 10.28
CA LEU A 51 18.55 6.84 9.30
C LEU A 51 17.50 6.56 8.24
N ASN A 52 17.94 6.35 7.00
CA ASN A 52 17.03 5.97 5.91
C ASN A 52 16.85 4.45 5.91
N MET A 53 15.61 4.01 5.70
CA MET A 53 15.27 2.59 5.77
C MET A 53 14.29 2.19 4.68
N ALA A 54 14.47 1.01 4.09
CA ALA A 54 13.45 0.36 3.26
C ALA A 54 12.84 -0.82 4.00
N LEU A 55 11.51 -0.90 3.97
CA LEU A 55 10.76 -2.01 4.55
C LEU A 55 10.32 -2.93 3.41
N ARG A 56 10.90 -4.12 3.31
CA ARG A 56 10.67 -5.07 2.22
C ARG A 56 9.76 -6.20 2.67
N GLY A 57 8.71 -6.48 1.92
CA GLY A 57 7.87 -7.65 2.18
C GLY A 57 6.62 -7.63 1.32
N LEU A 58 5.96 -8.77 1.18
CA LEU A 58 4.74 -8.88 0.37
C LEU A 58 3.59 -7.99 0.90
N PRO A 59 2.57 -7.68 0.10
CA PRO A 59 1.36 -7.04 0.61
C PRO A 59 0.76 -7.83 1.80
N GLY A 60 0.17 -7.13 2.77
CA GLY A 60 -0.44 -7.79 3.94
C GLY A 60 0.51 -8.17 5.09
N THR A 61 1.82 -7.92 4.97
CA THR A 61 2.81 -8.30 6.02
C THR A 61 2.94 -7.30 7.19
N GLY A 62 2.16 -6.22 7.20
CA GLY A 62 2.11 -5.24 8.31
C GLY A 62 3.03 -4.01 8.16
N LYS A 63 3.68 -3.81 7.03
CA LYS A 63 4.59 -2.65 6.78
C LYS A 63 3.92 -1.29 7.05
N THR A 64 2.79 -1.02 6.40
CA THR A 64 2.04 0.23 6.54
C THR A 64 1.58 0.45 7.98
N THR A 65 1.06 -0.59 8.63
CA THR A 65 0.61 -0.56 10.02
C THR A 65 1.77 -0.24 10.97
N ALA A 66 2.93 -0.85 10.76
CA ALA A 66 4.14 -0.61 11.56
C ALA A 66 4.58 0.86 11.49
N VAL A 67 4.65 1.42 10.27
CA VAL A 67 5.04 2.82 10.08
C VAL A 67 4.03 3.76 10.72
N ARG A 68 2.72 3.56 10.47
CA ARG A 68 1.69 4.43 11.05
C ARG A 68 1.70 4.40 12.58
N ARG A 69 1.90 3.23 13.18
CA ARG A 69 2.02 3.08 14.64
C ARG A 69 3.19 3.89 15.18
N ILE A 70 4.39 3.70 14.65
CA ILE A 70 5.58 4.43 15.10
C ILE A 70 5.43 5.94 14.83
N PHE A 71 4.84 6.34 13.70
CA PHE A 71 4.62 7.75 13.41
C PHE A 71 3.63 8.39 14.39
N SER A 72 2.56 7.70 14.79
CA SER A 72 1.66 8.16 15.87
C SER A 72 2.42 8.34 17.18
N GLU A 73 3.23 7.35 17.57
CA GLU A 73 4.03 7.40 18.80
C GLU A 73 5.04 8.58 18.77
N VAL A 74 5.67 8.84 17.62
CA VAL A 74 6.56 10.00 17.45
C VAL A 74 5.81 11.32 17.62
N GLU A 75 4.63 11.47 17.02
CA GLU A 75 3.80 12.68 17.11
C GLU A 75 3.33 12.96 18.54
N GLU A 76 3.04 11.91 19.30
CA GLU A 76 2.67 11.99 20.72
C GLU A 76 3.89 12.34 21.60
N THR A 77 5.08 11.86 21.23
CA THR A 77 6.30 12.00 22.03
C THR A 77 6.99 13.36 21.83
N THR A 78 7.03 13.89 20.61
CA THR A 78 7.82 15.09 20.31
C THR A 78 7.26 15.92 19.15
N ARG A 79 7.52 17.23 19.21
CA ARG A 79 7.29 18.15 18.08
C ARG A 79 8.56 18.42 17.28
N LEU A 80 9.72 17.92 17.73
CA LEU A 80 11.01 18.14 17.10
C LEU A 80 11.14 17.30 15.81
N LEU A 81 10.70 16.05 15.85
CA LEU A 81 10.64 15.17 14.69
C LEU A 81 9.22 15.18 14.14
N VAL A 82 9.06 15.66 12.91
CA VAL A 82 7.77 15.66 12.21
C VAL A 82 7.74 14.48 11.23
N PRO A 83 6.96 13.42 11.53
CA PRO A 83 6.73 12.36 10.57
C PRO A 83 5.67 12.78 9.54
N VAL A 84 5.89 12.43 8.27
CA VAL A 84 4.95 12.65 7.17
C VAL A 84 4.73 11.32 6.46
N TYR A 85 3.51 10.78 6.55
CA TYR A 85 3.11 9.60 5.80
C TYR A 85 2.52 10.00 4.44
N VAL A 86 3.04 9.39 3.37
CA VAL A 86 2.59 9.59 2.00
C VAL A 86 2.27 8.24 1.38
N ASN A 87 1.01 8.03 0.99
CA ASN A 87 0.61 6.86 0.21
C ASN A 87 0.94 7.09 -1.26
N CYS A 88 1.96 6.39 -1.78
CA CYS A 88 2.41 6.55 -3.16
C CYS A 88 1.53 5.81 -4.18
N GLN A 89 0.51 5.08 -3.75
CA GLN A 89 -0.56 4.61 -4.63
C GLN A 89 -1.51 5.74 -5.04
N THR A 90 -1.65 6.79 -4.23
CA THR A 90 -2.52 7.93 -4.56
C THR A 90 -1.70 9.16 -4.96
N GLU A 91 -0.55 9.39 -4.29
CA GLU A 91 0.28 10.57 -4.48
C GLU A 91 1.52 10.23 -5.31
N HIS A 92 1.40 10.31 -6.64
CA HIS A 92 2.43 9.85 -7.57
C HIS A 92 3.42 10.92 -8.05
N THR A 93 3.18 12.19 -7.73
CA THR A 93 3.95 13.31 -8.27
C THR A 93 4.80 13.98 -7.21
N LYS A 94 5.93 14.57 -7.62
CA LYS A 94 6.77 15.38 -6.73
C LYS A 94 5.97 16.49 -6.05
N PHE A 95 5.10 17.18 -6.80
CA PHE A 95 4.22 18.20 -6.23
C PHE A 95 3.34 17.64 -5.12
N ALA A 96 2.65 16.53 -5.37
CA ALA A 96 1.76 15.89 -4.40
C ALA A 96 2.46 15.50 -3.10
N VAL A 97 3.65 14.89 -3.20
CA VAL A 97 4.46 14.53 -2.03
C VAL A 97 4.84 15.78 -1.22
N PHE A 98 5.37 16.81 -1.87
CA PHE A 98 5.74 18.06 -1.19
C PHE A 98 4.52 18.83 -0.66
N ALA A 99 3.34 18.69 -1.28
CA ALA A 99 2.11 19.29 -0.80
C ALA A 99 1.66 18.65 0.52
N LYS A 100 1.79 17.31 0.65
CA LYS A 100 1.56 16.61 1.92
C LYS A 100 2.53 17.05 3.01
N ILE A 101 3.82 17.14 2.68
CA ILE A 101 4.86 17.61 3.61
C ILE A 101 4.54 19.03 4.08
N TYR A 102 4.26 19.94 3.14
CA TYR A 102 3.88 21.31 3.44
C TYR A 102 2.63 21.36 4.32
N GLY A 103 1.59 20.58 3.98
CA GLY A 103 0.35 20.50 4.74
C GLY A 103 0.58 20.10 6.19
N LYS A 104 1.46 19.13 6.44
CA LYS A 104 1.81 18.69 7.80
C LYS A 104 2.59 19.76 8.56
N LEU A 105 3.51 20.48 7.91
CA LEU A 105 4.34 21.50 8.54
C LEU A 105 3.63 22.83 8.83
N HIS A 106 2.67 23.20 7.98
CA HIS A 106 1.96 24.49 8.04
C HIS A 106 0.52 24.39 8.54
N GLY A 107 -0.05 23.18 8.63
CA GLY A 107 -1.42 22.95 9.09
C GLY A 107 -2.51 23.25 8.05
N HIS A 108 -2.13 23.61 6.82
CA HIS A 108 -3.06 23.83 5.71
C HIS A 108 -2.43 23.38 4.38
N GLN A 109 -3.27 22.97 3.42
CA GLN A 109 -2.79 22.56 2.10
C GLN A 109 -2.33 23.79 1.27
N PRO A 110 -1.35 23.63 0.37
CA PRO A 110 -1.04 24.68 -0.59
C PRO A 110 -2.18 24.81 -1.62
N PRO A 111 -2.30 25.95 -2.32
CA PRO A 111 -3.25 26.10 -3.41
C PRO A 111 -3.02 25.00 -4.48
N PRO A 112 -4.08 24.29 -4.92
CA PRO A 112 -3.95 23.13 -5.81
C PRO A 112 -3.42 23.49 -7.20
N THR A 113 -3.57 24.74 -7.63
CA THR A 113 -3.07 25.26 -8.89
C THR A 113 -2.32 26.57 -8.69
N GLY A 114 -1.41 26.89 -9.61
CA GLY A 114 -0.66 28.15 -9.61
C GLY A 114 0.51 28.23 -8.61
N THR A 115 0.73 27.21 -7.78
CA THR A 115 1.90 27.14 -6.88
C THR A 115 3.05 26.41 -7.57
N PRO A 116 4.19 27.06 -7.86
CA PRO A 116 5.35 26.38 -8.41
C PRO A 116 5.93 25.37 -7.41
N VAL A 117 6.27 24.17 -7.87
CA VAL A 117 6.90 23.12 -7.04
C VAL A 117 8.12 23.65 -6.30
N ARG A 118 8.94 24.48 -6.96
CA ARG A 118 10.13 25.09 -6.35
C ARG A 118 9.81 25.97 -5.15
N LYS A 119 8.72 26.74 -5.20
CA LYS A 119 8.28 27.57 -4.07
C LYS A 119 7.87 26.70 -2.89
N LEU A 120 7.15 25.61 -3.17
CA LEU A 120 6.71 24.65 -2.16
C LEU A 120 7.90 23.99 -1.44
N ILE A 121 8.91 23.54 -2.19
CA ILE A 121 10.14 22.97 -1.64
C ILE A 121 10.89 24.02 -0.80
N TYR A 122 10.96 25.25 -1.28
CA TYR A 122 11.60 26.35 -0.56
C TYR A 122 10.91 26.64 0.78
N ASP A 123 9.58 26.75 0.80
CA ASP A 123 8.81 27.02 2.02
C ASP A 123 8.96 25.88 3.04
N VAL A 124 8.97 24.61 2.57
CA VAL A 124 9.27 23.43 3.40
C VAL A 124 10.68 23.54 4.00
N GLY A 125 11.71 23.73 3.17
CA GLY A 125 13.10 23.78 3.63
C GLY A 125 13.40 24.94 4.58
N LYS A 126 12.84 26.12 4.29
CA LYS A 126 12.89 27.29 5.16
C LYS A 126 12.29 26.98 6.53
N THR A 127 11.11 26.36 6.55
CA THR A 127 10.43 26.00 7.81
C THR A 127 11.22 25.00 8.64
N LEU A 128 11.83 23.99 8.01
CA LEU A 128 12.69 23.02 8.70
C LEU A 128 13.92 23.70 9.31
N SER A 129 14.56 24.59 8.55
CA SER A 129 15.77 25.31 8.97
C SER A 129 15.49 26.32 10.09
N GLU A 130 14.49 27.19 9.94
CA GLU A 130 14.17 28.25 10.90
C GLU A 130 13.65 27.70 12.23
N LYS A 131 12.85 26.63 12.20
CA LYS A 131 12.30 26.01 13.40
C LYS A 131 13.22 24.95 14.01
N GLY A 132 14.30 24.56 13.32
CA GLY A 132 15.22 23.50 13.75
C GLY A 132 14.55 22.12 13.88
N ILE A 133 13.46 21.90 13.16
CA ILE A 133 12.70 20.65 13.18
C ILE A 133 13.28 19.64 12.19
N VAL A 134 13.18 18.36 12.54
CA VAL A 134 13.61 17.24 11.74
C VAL A 134 12.42 16.66 10.99
N LEU A 135 12.60 16.31 9.72
CA LEU A 135 11.57 15.69 8.90
C LEU A 135 11.86 14.19 8.73
N SER A 136 10.87 13.34 8.94
CA SER A 136 10.90 11.94 8.51
C SER A 136 9.76 11.68 7.52
N VAL A 137 10.07 11.27 6.30
CA VAL A 137 9.05 11.06 5.25
C VAL A 137 8.92 9.57 4.97
N CYS A 138 7.72 9.02 5.15
CA CYS A 138 7.39 7.70 4.65
C CYS A 138 6.77 7.81 3.26
N LEU A 139 7.41 7.18 2.27
CA LEU A 139 6.86 6.96 0.94
C LEU A 139 6.33 5.52 0.88
N ASP A 140 5.09 5.31 1.33
CA ASP A 140 4.47 3.98 1.41
C ASP A 140 4.13 3.47 0.00
N ASP A 141 4.44 2.20 -0.26
CA ASP A 141 4.45 1.61 -1.60
C ASP A 141 5.33 2.41 -2.60
N ALA A 142 6.57 2.73 -2.20
CA ALA A 142 7.51 3.51 -3.00
C ALA A 142 7.80 2.92 -4.40
N ASN A 143 7.56 1.62 -4.60
CA ASN A 143 7.70 0.96 -5.90
C ASN A 143 6.84 1.61 -7.00
N TYR A 144 5.72 2.25 -6.64
CA TYR A 144 4.85 2.95 -7.59
C TYR A 144 5.51 4.20 -8.19
N LEU A 145 6.47 4.80 -7.47
CA LEU A 145 7.19 6.00 -7.92
C LEU A 145 8.36 5.69 -8.87
N LEU A 146 8.68 4.41 -9.09
CA LEU A 146 9.81 4.00 -9.94
C LEU A 146 9.52 4.15 -11.43
N VAL A 147 8.26 4.01 -11.84
CA VAL A 147 7.85 3.95 -13.25
C VAL A 147 8.31 5.18 -14.04
N ASN A 148 8.22 6.37 -13.43
CA ASN A 148 8.56 7.66 -14.07
C ASN A 148 9.82 8.32 -13.51
N LYS A 149 10.71 7.55 -12.84
CA LYS A 149 11.84 8.09 -12.07
C LYS A 149 11.44 9.14 -11.01
N ALA A 150 10.15 9.23 -10.66
CA ALA A 150 9.65 10.19 -9.68
C ALA A 150 10.29 9.96 -8.31
N LEU A 151 10.53 8.70 -7.94
CA LEU A 151 11.22 8.34 -6.70
C LEU A 151 12.60 9.00 -6.63
N ASN A 152 13.38 8.92 -7.71
CA ASN A 152 14.72 9.49 -7.78
C ASN A 152 14.71 11.00 -7.56
N GLU A 153 13.81 11.73 -8.25
CA GLU A 153 13.69 13.19 -8.08
C GLU A 153 13.23 13.59 -6.66
N ILE A 154 12.29 12.84 -6.09
CA ILE A 154 11.75 13.08 -4.75
C ILE A 154 12.85 12.84 -3.71
N LEU A 155 13.53 11.68 -3.76
CA LEU A 155 14.61 11.33 -2.86
C LEU A 155 15.79 12.30 -2.97
N TYR A 156 16.21 12.64 -4.19
CA TYR A 156 17.27 13.63 -4.41
C TYR A 156 16.94 14.94 -3.69
N THR A 157 15.71 15.42 -3.83
CA THR A 157 15.27 16.68 -3.22
C THR A 157 15.21 16.56 -1.70
N ILE A 158 14.53 15.55 -1.16
CA ILE A 158 14.36 15.39 0.30
C ILE A 158 15.71 15.21 1.00
N LEU A 159 16.58 14.34 0.47
CA LEU A 159 17.84 14.00 1.12
C LEU A 159 18.88 15.11 1.04
N ARG A 160 18.82 15.98 0.01
CA ARG A 160 19.76 17.09 -0.20
C ARG A 160 19.22 18.45 0.18
N LEU A 161 18.05 18.52 0.82
CA LEU A 161 17.47 19.79 1.29
C LEU A 161 18.44 20.61 2.16
N TYR A 162 19.35 19.93 2.87
CA TYR A 162 20.38 20.55 3.70
C TYR A 162 21.42 21.37 2.92
N GLU A 163 21.58 21.14 1.61
CA GLU A 163 22.54 21.86 0.77
C GLU A 163 22.09 23.32 0.56
N GLU A 164 20.78 23.55 0.43
CA GLU A 164 20.19 24.90 0.29
C GLU A 164 19.78 25.49 1.65
N PHE A 165 19.37 24.64 2.60
CA PHE A 165 18.87 25.05 3.91
C PHE A 165 19.73 24.47 5.03
N PRO A 166 20.71 25.23 5.55
CA PRO A 166 21.51 24.80 6.70
C PRO A 166 20.59 24.39 7.86
N ASN A 167 20.89 23.28 8.53
CA ASN A 167 20.06 22.65 9.59
C ASN A 167 18.78 21.94 9.13
N ALA A 168 18.40 21.94 7.86
CA ALA A 168 17.35 21.05 7.40
C ALA A 168 17.83 19.59 7.52
N ARG A 169 17.19 18.82 8.39
CA ARG A 169 17.52 17.43 8.68
C ARG A 169 16.36 16.56 8.24
N THR A 170 16.62 15.62 7.36
CA THR A 170 15.60 14.79 6.72
C THR A 170 16.02 13.32 6.78
N GLY A 171 15.02 12.44 6.86
CA GLY A 171 15.18 10.99 6.69
C GLY A 171 13.99 10.41 5.95
N VAL A 172 14.16 9.23 5.36
CA VAL A 172 13.11 8.56 4.58
C VAL A 172 12.88 7.11 5.02
N LEU A 173 11.61 6.72 5.07
CA LEU A 173 11.18 5.33 5.15
C LEU A 173 10.54 4.94 3.82
N LEU A 174 10.96 3.81 3.26
CA LEU A 174 10.51 3.31 1.96
C LEU A 174 9.90 1.91 2.11
N PRO A 175 8.65 1.80 2.58
CA PRO A 175 7.91 0.54 2.45
C PRO A 175 7.71 0.17 0.98
N MET A 176 8.04 -1.07 0.64
CA MET A 176 7.94 -1.59 -0.72
C MET A 176 7.34 -2.99 -0.70
N SER A 177 6.31 -3.18 -1.52
CA SER A 177 5.60 -4.45 -1.63
C SER A 177 6.19 -5.40 -2.71
N SER A 178 7.08 -4.87 -3.57
CA SER A 178 7.80 -5.63 -4.60
C SER A 178 9.16 -6.13 -4.09
N MET A 179 9.37 -7.44 -4.10
CA MET A 179 10.62 -8.07 -3.65
C MET A 179 11.73 -7.99 -4.72
N ASP A 180 11.38 -7.99 -6.00
CA ASP A 180 12.34 -8.04 -7.11
C ASP A 180 12.98 -6.68 -7.44
N VAL A 181 12.56 -5.62 -6.74
CA VAL A 181 13.07 -4.28 -6.99
C VAL A 181 14.40 -4.08 -6.30
N HIS A 182 15.47 -3.95 -7.09
CA HIS A 182 16.80 -3.59 -6.62
C HIS A 182 17.02 -2.07 -6.70
N LEU A 183 16.84 -1.36 -5.58
CA LEU A 183 16.99 0.11 -5.52
C LEU A 183 18.33 0.64 -6.07
N PRO A 184 19.49 -0.04 -5.88
CA PRO A 184 20.75 0.40 -6.49
C PRO A 184 20.76 0.45 -8.02
N GLN A 185 19.87 -0.28 -8.68
CA GLN A 185 19.75 -0.29 -10.15
C GLN A 185 18.73 0.75 -10.66
N GLU A 186 17.79 1.15 -9.81
CA GLU A 186 16.71 2.08 -10.15
C GLU A 186 17.01 3.54 -9.80
N LEU A 187 17.93 3.78 -8.85
CA LEU A 187 18.28 5.12 -8.37
C LEU A 187 19.63 5.59 -8.91
N ASP A 188 19.76 6.89 -9.13
CA ASP A 188 21.01 7.47 -9.60
C ASP A 188 22.10 7.40 -8.51
N PRO A 189 23.39 7.25 -8.87
CA PRO A 189 24.51 7.18 -7.91
C PRO A 189 24.55 8.34 -6.91
N CYS A 190 24.15 9.54 -7.34
CA CYS A 190 24.10 10.73 -6.50
C CYS A 190 23.07 10.65 -5.36
N VAL A 191 21.98 9.89 -5.57
CA VAL A 191 20.96 9.63 -4.55
C VAL A 191 21.42 8.50 -3.63
N LEU A 192 21.93 7.40 -4.20
CA LEU A 192 22.40 6.25 -3.43
C LEU A 192 23.48 6.61 -2.40
N SER A 193 24.40 7.50 -2.79
CA SER A 193 25.48 7.98 -1.91
C SER A 193 24.98 8.63 -0.61
N VAL A 194 23.88 9.39 -0.69
CA VAL A 194 23.27 10.07 0.47
C VAL A 194 22.26 9.17 1.19
N LEU A 195 21.62 8.25 0.45
CA LEU A 195 20.57 7.40 0.99
C LEU A 195 21.10 6.44 2.07
N GLN A 196 22.26 5.80 1.89
CA GLN A 196 22.84 4.84 2.88
C GLN A 196 21.79 3.92 3.51
N LEU A 197 20.99 3.29 2.65
CA LEU A 197 19.75 2.62 3.02
C LEU A 197 19.99 1.37 3.88
N LYS A 198 19.29 1.26 5.02
CA LYS A 198 19.13 -0.01 5.73
C LYS A 198 17.88 -0.73 5.25
N GLU A 199 17.95 -2.04 5.06
CA GLU A 199 16.78 -2.83 4.69
C GLU A 199 16.28 -3.64 5.89
N VAL A 200 14.97 -3.64 6.11
CA VAL A 200 14.28 -4.46 7.12
C VAL A 200 13.28 -5.34 6.40
N TYR A 201 13.34 -6.65 6.68
CA TYR A 201 12.49 -7.63 6.05
C TYR A 201 11.23 -7.92 6.89
N PHE A 202 10.08 -7.84 6.23
CA PHE A 202 8.76 -8.19 6.75
C PHE A 202 8.34 -9.51 6.09
N ALA A 203 8.68 -10.62 6.75
CA ALA A 203 8.30 -11.95 6.32
C ALA A 203 6.77 -12.10 6.28
N PRO A 204 6.21 -12.97 5.43
CA PRO A 204 4.83 -13.43 5.57
C PRO A 204 4.58 -13.96 6.98
N TYR A 205 3.36 -13.76 7.49
CA TYR A 205 2.98 -14.30 8.79
C TYR A 205 2.86 -15.83 8.73
N THR A 206 3.25 -16.52 9.79
CA THR A 206 2.98 -17.96 9.92
C THR A 206 1.51 -18.22 10.25
N GLU A 207 1.07 -19.47 10.13
CA GLU A 207 -0.31 -19.85 10.47
C GLU A 207 -0.65 -19.50 11.93
N GLU A 208 0.28 -19.76 12.85
CA GLU A 208 0.13 -19.43 14.27
C GLU A 208 0.01 -17.92 14.49
N GLU A 209 0.84 -17.12 13.81
CA GLU A 209 0.80 -15.66 13.90
C GLU A 209 -0.53 -15.11 13.36
N ILE A 210 -1.00 -15.59 12.21
CA ILE A 210 -2.30 -15.19 11.64
C ILE A 210 -3.44 -15.58 12.59
N SER A 211 -3.40 -16.80 13.13
CA SER A 211 -4.37 -17.31 14.09
C SER A 211 -4.48 -16.40 15.31
N GLU A 212 -3.36 -16.07 15.94
CA GLU A 212 -3.39 -15.20 17.12
C GLU A 212 -3.86 -13.78 16.81
N ILE A 213 -3.40 -13.20 15.69
CA ILE A 213 -3.84 -11.85 15.28
C ILE A 213 -5.35 -11.83 15.03
N LEU A 214 -5.89 -12.77 14.26
CA LEU A 214 -7.33 -12.80 13.95
C LEU A 214 -8.17 -13.13 15.19
N LYS A 215 -7.69 -14.00 16.07
CA LYS A 215 -8.37 -14.36 17.32
C LYS A 215 -8.50 -13.15 18.25
N ASP A 216 -7.45 -12.34 18.39
CA ASP A 216 -7.51 -11.11 19.18
C ASP A 216 -8.53 -10.11 18.58
N ARG A 217 -8.49 -9.92 17.26
CA ARG A 217 -9.44 -9.06 16.54
C ARG A 217 -10.89 -9.52 16.70
N ILE A 218 -11.15 -10.82 16.55
CA ILE A 218 -12.48 -11.42 16.75
C ILE A 218 -12.97 -11.19 18.18
N ARG A 219 -12.13 -11.44 19.18
CA ARG A 219 -12.48 -11.28 20.60
C ARG A 219 -12.88 -9.84 20.94
N LYS A 220 -12.19 -8.86 20.36
CA LYS A 220 -12.45 -7.43 20.57
C LYS A 220 -13.60 -6.90 19.69
N GLY A 221 -13.75 -7.44 18.48
CA GLY A 221 -14.63 -6.90 17.44
C GLY A 221 -16.00 -7.57 17.31
N LEU A 222 -16.14 -8.85 17.69
CA LEU A 222 -17.38 -9.61 17.61
C LEU A 222 -17.91 -9.99 19.00
N TYR A 223 -19.22 -10.25 19.08
CA TYR A 223 -19.79 -10.87 20.27
C TYR A 223 -19.32 -12.33 20.42
N PRO A 224 -19.33 -12.89 21.66
CA PRO A 224 -18.91 -14.26 21.89
C PRO A 224 -19.74 -15.25 21.07
N ASN A 225 -19.12 -16.38 20.68
CA ASN A 225 -19.74 -17.48 19.93
C ASN A 225 -20.22 -17.14 18.50
N VAL A 226 -19.93 -15.95 17.97
CA VAL A 226 -20.25 -15.61 16.58
C VAL A 226 -19.44 -16.46 15.59
N VAL A 227 -18.18 -16.76 15.93
CA VAL A 227 -17.27 -17.56 15.09
C VAL A 227 -17.01 -18.90 15.78
N PRO A 228 -17.65 -20.00 15.33
CA PRO A 228 -17.31 -21.34 15.81
C PRO A 228 -15.85 -21.71 15.48
N GLU A 229 -15.25 -22.58 16.29
CA GLU A 229 -13.84 -22.98 16.13
C GLU A 229 -13.57 -23.65 14.77
N SER A 230 -14.51 -24.46 14.26
CA SER A 230 -14.42 -25.06 12.92
C SER A 230 -14.35 -24.00 11.81
N MET A 231 -15.15 -22.93 11.93
CA MET A 231 -15.16 -21.84 10.95
C MET A 231 -13.93 -20.95 11.08
N PHE A 232 -13.44 -20.76 12.30
CA PHE A 232 -12.19 -20.05 12.53
C PHE A 232 -11.02 -20.76 11.83
N ASN A 233 -10.90 -22.08 11.97
CA ASN A 233 -9.86 -22.86 11.29
C ASN A 233 -9.96 -22.76 9.76
N LEU A 234 -11.19 -22.79 9.22
CA LEU A 234 -11.42 -22.59 7.78
C LEU A 234 -10.96 -21.21 7.32
N ILE A 235 -11.24 -20.14 8.09
CA ILE A 235 -10.77 -18.78 7.78
C ILE A 235 -9.24 -18.72 7.77
N ILE A 236 -8.56 -19.38 8.73
CA ILE A 236 -7.10 -19.46 8.77
C ILE A 236 -6.55 -20.15 7.52
N GLU A 237 -7.10 -21.31 7.17
CA GLU A 237 -6.69 -22.07 5.99
C GLU A 237 -6.81 -21.23 4.70
N GLN A 238 -7.95 -20.56 4.50
CA GLN A 238 -8.17 -19.69 3.35
C GLN A 238 -7.24 -18.48 3.35
N THR A 239 -6.98 -17.89 4.51
CA THR A 239 -6.05 -16.76 4.64
C THR A 239 -4.62 -17.16 4.30
N MET A 240 -4.17 -18.32 4.79
CA MET A 240 -2.85 -18.88 4.51
C MET A 240 -2.67 -19.17 3.01
N ARG A 241 -3.71 -19.69 2.35
CA ARG A 241 -3.70 -19.92 0.90
C ARG A 241 -3.49 -18.64 0.10
N CYS A 242 -4.05 -17.52 0.55
CA CYS A 242 -3.84 -16.21 -0.08
C CYS A 242 -2.51 -15.54 0.31
N GLY A 243 -1.97 -15.83 1.50
CA GLY A 243 -0.73 -15.22 2.01
C GLY A 243 -0.83 -13.73 2.35
N ASP A 244 -2.05 -13.21 2.56
CA ASP A 244 -2.33 -11.80 2.88
C ASP A 244 -3.32 -11.72 4.06
N LEU A 245 -2.84 -11.23 5.20
CA LEU A 245 -3.64 -11.09 6.43
C LEU A 245 -4.90 -10.23 6.24
N ARG A 246 -4.89 -9.30 5.26
CA ARG A 246 -6.06 -8.45 4.97
C ARG A 246 -7.24 -9.27 4.44
N VAL A 247 -6.95 -10.39 3.76
CA VAL A 247 -7.99 -11.33 3.33
C VAL A 247 -8.66 -11.96 4.56
N GLY A 248 -7.89 -12.37 5.56
CA GLY A 248 -8.43 -12.95 6.79
C GLY A 248 -9.31 -11.99 7.59
N LEU A 249 -8.90 -10.72 7.71
CA LEU A 249 -9.71 -9.69 8.37
C LEU A 249 -11.03 -9.44 7.63
N ASP A 250 -10.96 -9.32 6.29
CA ASP A 250 -12.15 -9.11 5.48
C ASP A 250 -13.05 -10.36 5.47
N LEU A 251 -12.49 -11.57 5.45
CA LEU A 251 -13.23 -12.82 5.56
C LEU A 251 -14.10 -12.86 6.82
N VAL A 252 -13.52 -12.55 7.98
CA VAL A 252 -14.26 -12.48 9.26
C VAL A 252 -15.39 -11.46 9.15
N LYS A 253 -15.10 -10.27 8.60
CA LYS A 253 -16.06 -9.19 8.45
C LYS A 253 -17.22 -9.58 7.54
N GLN A 254 -16.94 -10.03 6.32
CA GLN A 254 -17.95 -10.40 5.35
C GLN A 254 -18.78 -11.59 5.83
N SER A 255 -18.15 -12.62 6.41
CA SER A 255 -18.85 -13.78 6.95
C SER A 255 -19.84 -13.38 8.06
N ALA A 256 -19.41 -12.49 8.98
CA ALA A 256 -20.28 -11.98 10.02
C ALA A 256 -21.40 -11.07 9.48
N LEU A 257 -21.14 -10.27 8.44
CA LEU A 257 -22.17 -9.46 7.78
C LEU A 257 -23.21 -10.33 7.05
N THR A 258 -22.79 -11.40 6.39
CA THR A 258 -23.70 -12.36 5.74
C THR A 258 -24.57 -13.08 6.77
N ALA A 259 -23.98 -13.54 7.88
CA ALA A 259 -24.71 -14.15 8.99
C ALA A 259 -25.73 -13.16 9.62
N GLU A 260 -25.32 -11.90 9.86
CA GLU A 260 -26.19 -10.84 10.38
C GLU A 260 -27.36 -10.56 9.41
N ARG A 261 -27.09 -10.49 8.10
CA ARG A 261 -28.12 -10.30 7.06
C ARG A 261 -29.09 -11.48 7.01
N ALA A 262 -28.62 -12.70 7.29
CA ALA A 262 -29.45 -13.91 7.39
C ALA A 262 -30.21 -14.02 8.73
N GLY A 263 -30.01 -13.09 9.68
CA GLY A 263 -30.62 -13.14 11.02
C GLY A 263 -30.07 -14.26 11.90
N ARG A 264 -28.84 -14.73 11.61
CA ARG A 264 -28.16 -15.78 12.37
C ARG A 264 -27.23 -15.17 13.42
N THR A 265 -27.05 -15.87 14.54
CA THR A 265 -26.15 -15.45 15.63
C THR A 265 -24.73 -16.00 15.48
N ALA A 266 -24.50 -16.89 14.50
CA ALA A 266 -23.23 -17.55 14.26
C ALA A 266 -22.99 -17.75 12.76
N ILE A 267 -21.70 -17.75 12.40
CA ILE A 267 -21.18 -17.97 11.05
C ILE A 267 -21.25 -19.46 10.71
N LEU A 268 -21.66 -19.76 9.47
CA LEU A 268 -21.67 -21.09 8.87
C LEU A 268 -20.64 -21.20 7.74
N GLU A 269 -20.37 -22.42 7.28
CA GLU A 269 -19.38 -22.69 6.24
C GLU A 269 -19.71 -21.98 4.93
N GLU A 270 -20.99 -21.95 4.57
CA GLU A 270 -21.51 -21.23 3.39
C GLU A 270 -21.14 -19.74 3.40
N ASP A 271 -21.18 -19.09 4.57
CA ASP A 271 -20.83 -17.66 4.69
C ASP A 271 -19.35 -17.43 4.43
N VAL A 272 -18.50 -18.32 4.92
CA VAL A 272 -17.04 -18.21 4.77
C VAL A 272 -16.66 -18.44 3.32
N LEU A 273 -17.28 -19.42 2.66
CA LEU A 273 -17.04 -19.69 1.24
C LEU A 273 -17.55 -18.56 0.35
N GLU A 274 -18.74 -18.02 0.61
CA GLU A 274 -19.27 -16.85 -0.10
C GLU A 274 -18.38 -15.62 0.12
N ALA A 275 -17.99 -15.37 1.38
CA ALA A 275 -17.07 -14.30 1.73
C ALA A 275 -15.72 -14.45 1.02
N TYR A 276 -15.18 -15.66 0.93
CA TYR A 276 -13.89 -15.91 0.31
C TYR A 276 -13.84 -15.54 -1.18
N GLU A 277 -14.92 -15.80 -1.91
CA GLU A 277 -15.03 -15.43 -3.32
C GLU A 277 -14.91 -13.92 -3.55
N ILE A 278 -15.24 -13.11 -2.54
CA ILE A 278 -15.10 -11.65 -2.56
C ILE A 278 -13.74 -11.24 -1.97
N SER A 279 -13.40 -11.74 -0.77
CA SER A 279 -12.25 -11.30 0.01
C SER A 279 -10.90 -11.65 -0.63
N LYS A 280 -10.82 -12.72 -1.43
CA LYS A 280 -9.59 -13.05 -2.19
C LYS A 280 -9.14 -11.94 -3.14
N TYR A 281 -10.03 -11.01 -3.48
CA TYR A 281 -9.76 -9.85 -4.34
C TYR A 281 -9.58 -8.53 -3.57
N VAL A 282 -9.36 -8.55 -2.25
CA VAL A 282 -9.11 -7.34 -1.45
C VAL A 282 -7.92 -6.54 -1.99
N HIS A 283 -6.82 -7.21 -2.32
CA HIS A 283 -5.67 -6.54 -2.92
C HIS A 283 -6.01 -5.93 -4.28
N LEU A 284 -6.66 -6.67 -5.17
CA LEU A 284 -7.12 -6.19 -6.48
C LEU A 284 -7.98 -4.93 -6.33
N SER A 285 -8.97 -4.98 -5.45
CA SER A 285 -9.90 -3.86 -5.22
C SER A 285 -9.18 -2.61 -4.70
N SER A 286 -8.24 -2.78 -3.75
CA SER A 286 -7.44 -1.67 -3.24
C SER A 286 -6.54 -1.05 -4.31
N SER A 287 -5.88 -1.87 -5.10
CA SER A 287 -4.99 -1.45 -6.18
C SER A 287 -5.75 -0.77 -7.33
N VAL A 288 -6.92 -1.27 -7.73
CA VAL A 288 -7.73 -0.65 -8.80
C VAL A 288 -8.29 0.70 -8.37
N ARG A 289 -8.63 0.91 -7.08
CA ARG A 289 -9.06 2.23 -6.58
C ARG A 289 -8.00 3.31 -6.75
N ALA A 290 -6.73 2.93 -6.71
CA ALA A 290 -5.59 3.83 -6.93
C ALA A 290 -5.32 4.15 -8.41
N LEU A 291 -5.92 3.41 -9.35
CA LEU A 291 -5.72 3.63 -10.79
C LEU A 291 -6.53 4.80 -11.32
N THR A 292 -5.93 5.53 -12.27
CA THR A 292 -6.64 6.54 -13.07
C THR A 292 -7.64 5.89 -14.01
N THR A 293 -8.63 6.65 -14.50
CA THR A 293 -9.63 6.14 -15.46
C THR A 293 -8.96 5.49 -16.67
N ASP A 294 -7.92 6.12 -17.22
CA ASP A 294 -7.23 5.57 -18.39
C ASP A 294 -6.47 4.27 -18.08
N GLU A 295 -5.94 4.13 -16.87
CA GLU A 295 -5.29 2.91 -16.42
C GLU A 295 -6.30 1.79 -16.19
N LYS A 296 -7.47 2.10 -15.61
CA LYS A 296 -8.57 1.14 -15.47
C LYS A 296 -9.05 0.62 -16.82
N THR A 297 -9.22 1.49 -17.81
CA THR A 297 -9.62 1.08 -19.16
C THR A 297 -8.57 0.18 -19.82
N LEU A 298 -7.28 0.46 -19.62
CA LEU A 298 -6.22 -0.40 -20.14
C LEU A 298 -6.22 -1.78 -19.46
N LEU A 299 -6.36 -1.81 -18.13
CA LEU A 299 -6.43 -3.06 -17.37
C LEU A 299 -7.67 -3.88 -17.74
N TYR A 300 -8.82 -3.23 -17.94
CA TYR A 300 -10.03 -3.87 -18.45
C TYR A 300 -9.77 -4.52 -19.81
N GLN A 301 -9.10 -3.84 -20.74
CA GLN A 301 -8.80 -4.41 -22.06
C GLN A 301 -7.85 -5.60 -21.99
N ILE A 302 -6.87 -5.57 -21.09
CA ILE A 302 -6.00 -6.72 -20.83
C ILE A 302 -6.85 -7.92 -20.36
N ALA A 303 -7.81 -7.68 -19.45
CA ALA A 303 -8.72 -8.72 -18.97
C ALA A 303 -9.70 -9.23 -20.03
N ASP A 304 -10.24 -8.35 -20.88
CA ASP A 304 -11.06 -8.67 -22.04
C ASP A 304 -10.33 -9.66 -22.95
N MET A 305 -9.11 -9.31 -23.36
CA MET A 305 -8.31 -10.15 -24.23
C MET A 305 -7.87 -11.47 -23.58
N ALA A 306 -7.65 -11.47 -22.25
CA ALA A 306 -7.29 -12.67 -21.50
C ALA A 306 -8.45 -13.67 -21.39
N SER A 307 -9.69 -13.19 -21.51
CA SER A 307 -10.87 -14.05 -21.44
C SER A 307 -11.18 -14.72 -22.78
N ASP A 308 -10.81 -14.06 -23.88
CA ASP A 308 -11.08 -14.52 -25.24
C ASP A 308 -10.01 -15.49 -25.78
N ASN A 309 -8.82 -15.54 -25.17
CA ASN A 309 -7.71 -16.38 -25.62
C ASN A 309 -7.17 -17.27 -24.49
N ASP A 310 -7.21 -18.60 -24.69
CA ASP A 310 -6.47 -19.60 -23.90
C ASP A 310 -4.93 -19.50 -24.07
N THR A 311 -4.46 -18.56 -24.89
CA THR A 311 -3.05 -18.30 -25.18
C THR A 311 -2.53 -17.06 -24.46
N TYR A 312 -1.25 -17.12 -24.13
CA TYR A 312 -0.50 -16.04 -23.51
C TYR A 312 -0.65 -14.69 -24.24
N LEU A 313 -1.02 -13.65 -23.49
CA LEU A 313 -1.13 -12.30 -24.04
C LEU A 313 0.25 -11.73 -24.30
N THR A 314 0.50 -11.30 -25.54
CA THR A 314 1.74 -10.61 -25.88
C THR A 314 1.58 -9.11 -25.75
N SER A 315 2.63 -8.43 -25.30
CA SER A 315 2.65 -6.96 -25.17
C SER A 315 2.37 -6.22 -26.47
N GLY A 316 2.66 -6.84 -27.62
CA GLY A 316 2.32 -6.31 -28.95
C GLY A 316 0.83 -6.34 -29.25
N ALA A 317 0.17 -7.48 -29.04
CA ALA A 317 -1.27 -7.62 -29.30
C ALA A 317 -2.11 -6.71 -28.39
N VAL A 318 -1.73 -6.62 -27.10
CA VAL A 318 -2.39 -5.72 -26.15
C VAL A 318 -2.20 -4.26 -26.56
N TYR A 319 -1.02 -3.88 -27.05
CA TYR A 319 -0.76 -2.52 -27.52
C TYR A 319 -1.64 -2.16 -28.73
N GLU A 320 -1.74 -3.04 -29.72
CA GLU A 320 -2.58 -2.82 -30.91
C GLU A 320 -4.06 -2.63 -30.52
N SER A 321 -4.60 -3.53 -29.68
CA SER A 321 -5.96 -3.43 -29.16
C SER A 321 -6.19 -2.13 -28.35
N ALA A 322 -5.22 -1.76 -27.51
CA ALA A 322 -5.31 -0.55 -26.70
C ALA A 322 -5.27 0.72 -27.55
N THR A 323 -4.43 0.78 -28.57
CA THR A 323 -4.36 1.93 -29.49
C THR A 323 -5.61 2.11 -30.34
N ALA A 324 -6.37 1.05 -30.60
CA ALA A 324 -7.65 1.13 -31.30
C ALA A 324 -8.74 1.83 -30.46
N LYS A 325 -8.70 1.68 -29.12
CA LYS A 325 -9.70 2.22 -28.20
C LYS A 325 -9.24 3.47 -27.45
N MET A 326 -7.93 3.73 -27.37
CA MET A 326 -7.34 4.83 -26.58
C MET A 326 -6.19 5.49 -27.32
N LYS A 327 -6.04 6.81 -27.16
CA LYS A 327 -4.85 7.53 -27.63
C LYS A 327 -3.71 7.34 -26.62
N ILE A 328 -2.87 6.32 -26.85
CA ILE A 328 -1.69 6.06 -26.01
C ILE A 328 -0.42 5.98 -26.86
N SER A 329 0.67 6.56 -26.36
CA SER A 329 1.99 6.42 -26.99
C SER A 329 2.60 5.06 -26.64
N TYR A 330 3.51 4.57 -27.48
CA TYR A 330 4.23 3.33 -27.22
C TYR A 330 4.92 3.38 -25.84
N THR A 331 5.67 4.45 -25.55
CA THR A 331 6.35 4.61 -24.25
C THR A 331 5.37 4.62 -23.08
N GLY A 332 4.28 5.39 -23.18
CA GLY A 332 3.28 5.48 -22.10
C GLY A 332 2.55 4.16 -21.85
N PHE A 333 2.39 3.32 -22.86
CA PHE A 333 1.83 1.97 -22.70
C PHE A 333 2.75 1.07 -21.87
N TYR A 334 4.05 1.01 -22.19
CA TYR A 334 4.99 0.19 -21.43
C TYR A 334 5.20 0.72 -20.00
N GLU A 335 5.13 2.03 -19.78
CA GLU A 335 5.12 2.62 -18.45
C GLU A 335 3.92 2.12 -17.64
N LYS A 336 2.70 2.15 -18.20
CA LYS A 336 1.50 1.61 -17.53
C LYS A 336 1.59 0.11 -17.26
N LEU A 337 2.10 -0.68 -18.22
CA LEU A 337 2.33 -2.11 -17.99
C LEU A 337 3.32 -2.36 -16.85
N ARG A 338 4.43 -1.63 -16.82
CA ARG A 338 5.40 -1.72 -15.72
C ARG A 338 4.77 -1.31 -14.39
N LYS A 339 3.89 -0.31 -14.39
CA LYS A 339 3.09 0.05 -13.20
C LYS A 339 2.25 -1.15 -12.74
N PHE A 340 1.46 -1.78 -13.61
CA PHE A 340 0.62 -2.94 -13.24
C PHE A 340 1.41 -4.13 -12.70
N ASP A 341 2.60 -4.37 -13.25
CA ASP A 341 3.53 -5.38 -12.74
C ASP A 341 4.03 -5.05 -11.32
N GLN A 342 4.45 -3.80 -11.09
CA GLN A 342 4.83 -3.31 -9.76
C GLN A 342 3.67 -3.30 -8.76
N MET A 343 2.43 -3.18 -9.24
CA MET A 343 1.20 -3.30 -8.46
C MET A 343 0.81 -4.75 -8.21
N ARG A 344 1.55 -5.73 -8.75
CA ARG A 344 1.20 -7.16 -8.74
C ARG A 344 -0.24 -7.41 -9.21
N LEU A 345 -0.67 -6.68 -10.24
CA LEU A 345 -1.92 -6.94 -10.97
C LEU A 345 -1.68 -7.85 -12.17
N VAL A 346 -0.51 -7.67 -12.78
CA VAL A 346 -0.01 -8.39 -13.93
C VAL A 346 1.34 -8.99 -13.57
N GLU A 347 1.76 -10.02 -14.30
CA GLU A 347 3.10 -10.54 -14.33
C GLU A 347 3.68 -10.39 -15.74
N LEU A 348 4.85 -9.77 -15.82
CA LEU A 348 5.58 -9.59 -17.08
C LEU A 348 6.73 -10.61 -17.19
N SER A 349 6.58 -11.59 -18.08
CA SER A 349 7.63 -12.57 -18.38
C SER A 349 8.32 -12.27 -19.73
N HIS A 350 9.60 -12.62 -19.82
CA HIS A 350 10.35 -12.55 -21.07
C HIS A 350 10.23 -13.87 -21.84
N LEU A 351 9.71 -13.82 -23.07
CA LEU A 351 9.75 -14.96 -23.98
C LEU A 351 11.20 -15.17 -24.45
N ASN A 352 11.74 -16.36 -24.19
CA ASN A 352 13.13 -16.74 -24.45
C ASN A 352 13.53 -16.86 -25.94
N GLN A 353 12.87 -16.16 -26.87
CA GLN A 353 13.23 -16.19 -28.30
C GLN A 353 13.19 -14.80 -28.94
N ARG A 354 14.39 -14.25 -29.21
CA ARG A 354 14.76 -13.26 -30.25
C ARG A 354 13.93 -11.98 -30.44
N GLY A 355 12.92 -11.69 -29.62
CA GLY A 355 12.12 -10.46 -29.67
C GLY A 355 12.17 -9.67 -28.35
N ARG A 356 11.85 -8.37 -28.40
CA ARG A 356 11.61 -7.52 -27.21
C ARG A 356 10.21 -7.73 -26.59
N THR A 357 9.43 -8.66 -27.13
CA THR A 357 8.04 -8.88 -26.73
C THR A 357 7.97 -9.53 -25.36
N ARG A 358 7.14 -8.96 -24.48
CA ARG A 358 6.88 -9.50 -23.15
C ARG A 358 5.57 -10.25 -23.17
N GLU A 359 5.50 -11.32 -22.42
CA GLU A 359 4.27 -12.02 -22.12
C GLU A 359 3.64 -11.39 -20.88
N ILE A 360 2.32 -11.29 -20.90
CA ILE A 360 1.48 -10.61 -19.92
C ILE A 360 0.55 -11.68 -19.36
N ALA A 361 0.68 -11.97 -18.07
CA ALA A 361 -0.26 -12.83 -17.36
C ALA A 361 -1.00 -12.02 -16.28
N LEU A 362 -2.32 -12.18 -16.19
CA LEU A 362 -3.08 -11.61 -15.07
C LEU A 362 -2.87 -12.47 -13.83
N ARG A 363 -2.67 -11.81 -12.68
CA ARG A 363 -2.56 -12.49 -11.38
C ARG A 363 -3.92 -12.83 -10.77
N TYR A 364 -5.00 -12.33 -11.36
CA TYR A 364 -6.38 -12.47 -10.91
C TYR A 364 -7.26 -12.97 -12.05
N ASP A 365 -8.44 -13.50 -11.70
CA ASP A 365 -9.45 -13.91 -12.65
C ASP A 365 -9.84 -12.75 -13.60
N PRO A 366 -9.71 -12.92 -14.92
CA PRO A 366 -10.06 -11.90 -15.90
C PRO A 366 -11.47 -11.33 -15.73
N GLU A 367 -12.47 -12.17 -15.46
CA GLU A 367 -13.86 -11.71 -15.32
C GLU A 367 -14.02 -10.79 -14.10
N LYS A 368 -13.35 -11.10 -12.99
CA LYS A 368 -13.36 -10.23 -11.83
C LYS A 368 -12.59 -8.93 -12.06
N VAL A 369 -11.49 -8.99 -12.80
CA VAL A 369 -10.75 -7.76 -13.17
C VAL A 369 -11.64 -6.83 -13.99
N LYS A 370 -12.44 -7.35 -14.94
CA LYS A 370 -13.41 -6.56 -15.68
C LYS A 370 -14.46 -5.92 -14.78
N GLU A 371 -15.06 -6.69 -13.87
CA GLU A 371 -16.08 -6.21 -12.93
C GLU A 371 -15.56 -5.08 -12.03
N VAL A 372 -14.31 -5.15 -11.57
CA VAL A 372 -13.73 -4.13 -10.68
C VAL A 372 -13.26 -2.88 -11.47
N CYS A 373 -12.95 -3.02 -12.76
CA CYS A 373 -12.48 -1.92 -13.60
C CYS A 373 -13.60 -1.14 -14.31
N GLY A 374 -14.72 -1.82 -14.64
CA GLY A 374 -15.91 -1.24 -15.26
C GLY A 374 -16.81 -0.55 -14.25
#